data_AF-A0AAU4PSG5-F1
#
_entry.id   AF-A0AAU4PSG5-F1
#
_cell.length_a   1.000
_cell.length_b   1.000
_cell.length_c   1.000
_cell.angle_alpha   90.00
_cell.angle_beta   90.00
_cell.angle_gamma   90.00
#
_symmetry.space_group_name_H-M   'P 1'
#
loop_
_entity.id
_entity.type
_entity.pdbx_description
1 polymer ?
#
loop_
_entity_poly.entity_id
_entity_poly.type
_entity_poly.pdbx_seq_one_letter_code
_entity_poly.pdbx_strand_id
1 'polypeptide(L)'
;MHSSTPSDADALGPTSDEPVDAQLSDELAAVVAGARRRAVRDGDRQIDTAHLLHSLLETDPDVRAAFPEGAQVARLLGYLVQRSIGYGLRWQGSVEDSGAVPLVPSAPGWSPVAAAAMEAGVERAASRGDERARGVDVLAALAADVECRAVEVLGRAGVDVERLRQQLN
;
A
#
# COMPACT_ATOMS: atom_id res chain seq x y z
N MET A 1 -54.27 12.31 2.18
CA MET A 1 -52.96 12.46 2.85
C MET A 1 -52.55 11.09 3.35
N HIS A 2 -51.26 10.76 3.19
CA HIS A 2 -50.55 9.55 3.64
C HIS A 2 -50.49 8.37 2.65
N SER A 3 -49.47 8.43 1.78
CA SER A 3 -48.76 7.25 1.30
C SER A 3 -47.31 7.42 1.75
N SER A 4 -46.86 6.57 2.69
CA SER A 4 -45.45 6.53 3.12
C SER A 4 -44.78 5.33 2.46
N THR A 5 -43.90 5.62 1.50
CA THR A 5 -42.87 4.71 1.01
C THR A 5 -41.75 4.64 2.05
N PRO A 6 -41.26 3.45 2.45
CA PRO A 6 -39.94 3.33 3.05
C PRO A 6 -38.92 3.15 1.91
N SER A 7 -37.94 4.03 1.79
CA SER A 7 -36.81 3.81 0.87
C SER A 7 -35.50 4.17 1.56
N ASP A 8 -34.71 3.13 1.75
CA ASP A 8 -33.25 3.10 1.74
C ASP A 8 -32.53 3.91 2.80
N ALA A 9 -32.54 3.39 4.04
CA ALA A 9 -31.62 3.79 5.09
C ALA A 9 -30.45 2.81 5.30
N ASP A 10 -30.21 1.84 4.39
CA ASP A 10 -29.34 0.68 4.73
C ASP A 10 -28.32 0.27 3.65
N ALA A 11 -27.70 1.24 2.98
CA ALA A 11 -26.62 0.95 2.02
C ALA A 11 -25.35 1.81 2.21
N LEU A 12 -25.04 2.24 3.45
CA LEU A 12 -23.66 2.57 3.80
C LEU A 12 -23.00 1.31 4.38
N GLY A 13 -22.45 0.48 3.50
CA GLY A 13 -21.39 -0.43 3.92
C GLY A 13 -20.24 0.38 4.53
N PRO A 14 -19.50 -0.18 5.52
CA PRO A 14 -18.44 0.56 6.20
C PRO A 14 -17.45 1.09 5.16
N THR A 15 -17.28 2.41 5.12
CA THR A 15 -16.17 3.04 4.42
C THR A 15 -14.90 2.50 5.07
N SER A 16 -14.17 1.64 4.36
CA SER A 16 -13.02 0.86 4.86
C SER A 16 -11.79 1.71 5.24
N ASP A 17 -11.96 3.00 5.46
CA ASP A 17 -10.87 3.95 5.73
C ASP A 17 -10.52 4.11 7.23
N GLU A 18 -11.33 3.62 8.19
CA GLU A 18 -11.20 4.01 9.62
C GLU A 18 -10.90 2.97 10.74
N PRO A 19 -10.65 1.66 10.53
CA PRO A 19 -10.16 0.80 11.61
C PRO A 19 -8.62 0.59 11.64
N VAL A 20 -7.89 0.95 10.58
CA VAL A 20 -6.47 0.61 10.44
C VAL A 20 -5.55 1.59 11.19
N ASP A 21 -5.88 2.89 11.20
CA ASP A 21 -5.00 3.96 11.71
C ASP A 21 -4.63 3.82 13.21
N ALA A 22 -5.52 3.25 14.04
CA ALA A 22 -5.27 3.06 15.47
C ALA A 22 -4.21 1.98 15.78
N GLN A 23 -3.92 1.11 14.81
CA GLN A 23 -2.99 -0.02 14.93
C GLN A 23 -1.65 0.25 14.23
N LEU A 24 -1.39 1.48 13.78
CA LEU A 24 -0.16 1.85 13.08
C LEU A 24 0.82 2.55 14.02
N SER A 25 2.13 2.33 13.82
CA SER A 25 3.15 3.22 14.38
C SER A 25 3.07 4.61 13.75
N ASP A 26 3.65 5.61 14.40
CA ASP A 26 3.67 6.98 13.88
C ASP A 26 4.41 7.05 12.53
N GLU A 27 5.47 6.27 12.37
CA GLU A 27 6.20 6.12 11.11
C GLU A 27 5.33 5.49 10.02
N LEU A 28 4.58 4.43 10.36
CA LEU A 28 3.69 3.77 9.40
C LEU A 28 2.49 4.65 9.03
N ALA A 29 1.96 5.45 9.96
CA ALA A 29 0.97 6.48 9.64
C ALA A 29 1.54 7.55 8.69
N ALA A 30 2.80 7.97 8.89
CA ALA A 30 3.48 8.90 7.97
C ALA A 30 3.68 8.29 6.58
N VAL A 31 3.96 6.98 6.50
CA VAL A 31 4.02 6.21 5.24
C VAL A 31 2.67 6.21 4.53
N VAL A 32 1.56 5.94 5.23
CA VAL A 32 0.21 5.99 4.64
C VAL A 32 -0.09 7.38 4.08
N ALA A 33 0.21 8.43 4.86
CA ALA A 33 0.01 9.81 4.42
C ALA A 33 0.87 10.17 3.20
N GLY A 34 2.12 9.70 3.13
CA GLY A 34 3.01 9.90 1.98
C GLY A 34 2.53 9.18 0.72
N ALA A 35 2.10 7.92 0.85
CA ALA A 35 1.52 7.14 -0.24
C ALA A 35 0.25 7.81 -0.80
N ARG A 36 -0.64 8.31 0.07
CA ARG A 36 -1.86 9.05 -0.33
C ARG A 36 -1.53 10.34 -1.08
N ARG A 37 -0.58 11.16 -0.59
CA ARG A 37 -0.15 12.38 -1.29
C ARG A 37 0.40 12.08 -2.68
N ARG A 38 1.12 10.96 -2.82
CA ARG A 38 1.70 10.53 -4.09
C ARG A 38 0.63 10.09 -5.08
N ALA A 39 -0.30 9.23 -4.67
CA ALA A 39 -1.42 8.83 -5.51
C ALA A 39 -2.23 10.04 -6.02
N VAL A 40 -2.52 11.01 -5.15
CA VAL A 40 -3.18 12.27 -5.54
C VAL A 40 -2.35 13.06 -6.55
N ARG A 41 -1.05 13.24 -6.29
CA ARG A 41 -0.13 13.98 -7.17
C ARG A 41 -0.03 13.34 -8.56
N ASP A 42 -0.08 12.01 -8.62
CA ASP A 42 0.06 11.23 -9.85
C ASP A 42 -1.29 11.01 -10.57
N GLY A 43 -2.40 11.44 -9.95
CA GLY A 43 -3.75 11.36 -10.53
C GLY A 43 -4.35 9.95 -10.45
N ASP A 44 -3.80 9.10 -9.59
CA ASP A 44 -4.23 7.73 -9.40
C ASP A 44 -5.49 7.67 -8.54
N ARG A 45 -6.42 6.80 -8.94
CA ARG A 45 -7.69 6.61 -8.22
C ARG A 45 -7.51 5.80 -6.93
N GLN A 46 -6.39 5.09 -6.80
CA GLN A 46 -6.11 4.20 -5.69
C GLN A 46 -4.66 4.32 -5.22
N ILE A 47 -4.44 4.06 -3.94
CA ILE A 47 -3.11 3.80 -3.36
C ILE A 47 -2.77 2.33 -3.60
N ASP A 48 -1.76 2.05 -4.40
CA ASP A 48 -1.30 0.69 -4.70
C ASP A 48 -0.05 0.28 -3.89
N THR A 49 0.45 -0.93 -4.13
CA THR A 49 1.62 -1.46 -3.42
C THR A 49 2.94 -0.76 -3.81
N ALA A 50 3.04 -0.13 -4.98
CA ALA A 50 4.20 0.71 -5.33
C ALA A 50 4.20 2.05 -4.59
N HIS A 51 3.02 2.66 -4.40
CA HIS A 51 2.87 3.87 -3.58
C HIS A 51 3.32 3.61 -2.14
N LEU A 52 2.87 2.49 -1.56
CA LEU A 52 3.30 2.02 -0.24
C LEU A 52 4.82 1.80 -0.19
N LEU A 53 5.37 1.00 -1.12
CA LEU A 53 6.80 0.72 -1.15
C LEU A 53 7.64 2.00 -1.25
N HIS A 54 7.23 2.96 -2.09
CA HIS A 54 7.91 4.25 -2.20
C HIS A 54 7.89 4.99 -0.86
N SER A 55 6.72 5.12 -0.25
CA SER A 55 6.62 5.89 0.99
C SER A 55 7.33 5.21 2.15
N LEU A 56 7.34 3.88 2.21
CA LEU A 56 8.12 3.09 3.17
C LEU A 56 9.63 3.39 3.06
N LEU A 57 10.18 3.31 1.84
CA LEU A 57 11.60 3.58 1.59
C LEU A 57 12.00 5.04 1.87
N GLU A 58 11.08 5.98 1.67
CA GLU A 58 11.28 7.41 1.92
C GLU A 58 11.26 7.76 3.41
N THR A 59 10.39 7.10 4.17
CA THR A 59 10.02 7.52 5.54
C THR A 59 10.73 6.68 6.61
N ASP A 60 10.77 5.36 6.44
CA ASP A 60 11.11 4.43 7.52
C ASP A 60 12.59 3.98 7.43
N PRO A 61 13.44 4.31 8.43
CA PRO A 61 14.83 3.87 8.46
C PRO A 61 14.99 2.36 8.65
N ASP A 62 14.09 1.70 9.38
CA ASP A 62 14.14 0.25 9.62
C ASP A 62 13.81 -0.53 8.34
N VAL A 63 12.88 0.00 7.53
CA VAL A 63 12.64 -0.50 6.16
C VAL A 63 13.90 -0.39 5.33
N ARG A 64 14.61 0.75 5.35
CA ARG A 64 15.86 0.91 4.60
C ARG A 64 16.95 -0.05 5.09
N ALA A 65 17.00 -0.33 6.40
CA ALA A 65 17.94 -1.28 6.98
C ALA A 65 17.72 -2.74 6.54
N ALA A 66 16.51 -3.08 6.05
CA ALA A 66 16.25 -4.39 5.45
C ALA A 66 17.02 -4.61 4.13
N PHE A 67 17.53 -3.55 3.50
CA PHE A 67 18.32 -3.62 2.27
C PHE A 67 19.81 -3.50 2.62
N PRO A 68 20.60 -4.58 2.49
CA PRO A 68 21.99 -4.62 2.97
C PRO A 68 22.93 -3.67 2.20
N GLU A 69 22.55 -3.25 0.99
CA GLU A 69 23.32 -2.35 0.16
C GLU A 69 22.65 -0.98 0.09
N GLY A 70 23.27 0.08 0.64
CA GLY A 70 22.73 1.45 0.55
C GLY A 70 22.49 1.92 -0.90
N ALA A 71 23.28 1.45 -1.86
CA ALA A 71 23.06 1.72 -3.29
C ALA A 71 21.77 1.08 -3.83
N GLN A 72 21.27 0.00 -3.23
CA GLN A 72 20.04 -0.68 -3.63
C GLN A 72 18.81 0.17 -3.33
N VAL A 73 18.75 0.82 -2.16
CA VAL A 73 17.69 1.78 -1.82
C VAL A 73 17.66 2.93 -2.81
N ALA A 74 18.82 3.47 -3.19
CA ALA A 74 18.91 4.53 -4.19
C ALA A 74 18.42 4.07 -5.58
N ARG A 75 18.74 2.84 -6.00
CA ARG A 75 18.21 2.24 -7.24
C ARG A 75 16.69 2.07 -7.18
N LEU A 76 16.15 1.59 -6.06
CA LEU A 76 14.71 1.44 -5.86
C LEU A 76 13.98 2.78 -5.97
N LEU A 77 14.46 3.80 -5.24
CA LEU A 77 13.88 5.14 -5.29
C LEU A 77 14.00 5.74 -6.70
N GLY A 78 15.16 5.59 -7.36
CA GLY A 78 15.34 6.02 -8.75
C GLY A 78 14.38 5.33 -9.72
N TYR A 79 14.16 4.03 -9.53
CA TYR A 79 13.23 3.23 -10.31
C TYR A 79 11.78 3.69 -10.11
N LEU A 80 11.37 3.88 -8.86
CA LEU A 80 10.04 4.33 -8.47
C LEU A 80 9.74 5.74 -9.01
N VAL A 81 10.69 6.68 -8.90
CA VAL A 81 10.53 8.06 -9.39
C VAL A 81 10.47 8.14 -10.93
N GLN A 82 11.26 7.32 -11.66
CA GLN A 82 11.24 7.32 -13.13
C GLN A 82 9.93 6.80 -13.72
N ARG A 83 9.23 5.93 -12.98
CA ARG A 83 8.01 5.25 -13.46
C ARG A 83 6.72 5.79 -12.84
N SER A 84 6.79 6.58 -11.77
CA SER A 84 5.65 7.24 -11.12
C SER A 84 5.16 8.53 -11.84
N ILE A 85 5.40 8.69 -13.15
CA ILE A 85 4.86 9.81 -13.97
C ILE A 85 4.08 9.27 -15.19
N GLY A 86 3.90 7.95 -15.35
CA GLY A 86 3.49 7.40 -16.65
C GLY A 86 2.68 6.11 -16.66
N TYR A 87 1.77 5.86 -15.72
CA TYR A 87 0.85 4.71 -15.80
C TYR A 87 -0.62 5.09 -15.98
N GLY A 88 -0.87 6.04 -16.90
CA GLY A 88 -2.14 6.12 -17.60
C GLY A 88 -2.33 4.94 -18.56
N LEU A 89 -3.50 4.28 -18.47
CA LEU A 89 -4.19 3.45 -19.48
C LEU A 89 -3.53 2.15 -19.98
N ARG A 90 -2.21 1.93 -19.87
CA ARG A 90 -1.56 0.70 -20.38
C ARG A 90 -1.38 -0.42 -19.36
N TRP A 91 -1.64 -0.18 -18.08
CA TRP A 91 -1.52 -1.19 -17.03
C TRP A 91 -2.84 -1.56 -16.35
N GLN A 92 -3.98 -1.15 -16.93
CA GLN A 92 -5.33 -1.61 -16.58
C GLN A 92 -5.56 -3.13 -16.81
N GLY A 93 -4.52 -3.92 -17.03
CA GLY A 93 -4.60 -5.32 -17.47
C GLY A 93 -3.89 -6.35 -16.59
N SER A 94 -3.23 -5.96 -15.49
CA SER A 94 -2.58 -6.92 -14.59
C SER A 94 -3.04 -6.71 -13.15
N VAL A 95 -4.10 -7.45 -12.81
CA VAL A 95 -4.53 -7.94 -11.49
C VAL A 95 -4.85 -6.95 -10.34
N GLU A 96 -4.29 -5.74 -10.28
CA GLU A 96 -4.58 -4.81 -9.17
C GLU A 96 -5.93 -4.06 -9.33
N ASP A 97 -6.56 -4.14 -10.50
CA ASP A 97 -7.84 -3.49 -10.82
C ASP A 97 -9.01 -4.48 -10.69
N SER A 98 -9.38 -4.81 -9.46
CA SER A 98 -10.69 -5.42 -9.20
C SER A 98 -11.72 -4.34 -8.88
N GLY A 99 -12.23 -3.70 -9.95
CA GLY A 99 -13.60 -3.18 -10.04
C GLY A 99 -13.97 -2.00 -9.14
N ALA A 100 -13.43 -0.81 -9.39
CA ALA A 100 -13.99 0.43 -8.82
C ALA A 100 -14.99 1.10 -9.79
N VAL A 101 -16.25 1.26 -9.34
CA VAL A 101 -17.34 2.00 -10.03
C VAL A 101 -17.03 3.51 -9.99
N PRO A 102 -17.41 4.32 -11.00
CA PRO A 102 -17.12 5.75 -10.99
C PRO A 102 -17.84 6.45 -9.84
N LEU A 103 -17.09 6.88 -8.82
CA LEU A 103 -17.59 7.76 -7.76
C LEU A 103 -16.99 9.17 -7.93
N VAL A 104 -17.71 10.16 -7.38
CA VAL A 104 -17.36 11.58 -7.18
C VAL A 104 -15.87 11.74 -6.80
N PRO A 105 -15.18 12.87 -7.11
CA PRO A 105 -13.79 13.05 -6.69
C PRO A 105 -13.64 12.94 -5.16
N SER A 106 -13.29 11.75 -4.69
CA SER A 106 -12.96 11.43 -3.30
C SER A 106 -11.46 11.28 -3.18
N ALA A 107 -10.93 11.28 -1.96
CA ALA A 107 -9.55 10.87 -1.74
C ALA A 107 -9.33 9.44 -2.29
N PRO A 108 -8.12 9.10 -2.78
CA PRO A 108 -7.86 7.76 -3.31
C PRO A 108 -8.11 6.71 -2.23
N GLY A 109 -8.86 5.66 -2.58
CA GLY A 109 -9.00 4.47 -1.73
C GLY A 109 -7.80 3.55 -1.88
N TRP A 110 -7.74 2.46 -1.13
CA TRP A 110 -6.72 1.43 -1.31
C TRP A 110 -7.00 0.58 -2.55
N SER A 111 -5.95 0.06 -3.20
CA SER A 111 -6.11 -1.13 -4.05
C SER A 111 -6.38 -2.35 -3.15
N PRO A 112 -7.09 -3.39 -3.63
CA PRO A 112 -7.35 -4.58 -2.81
C PRO A 112 -6.08 -5.24 -2.27
N VAL A 113 -5.03 -5.27 -3.09
CA VAL A 113 -3.72 -5.84 -2.73
C VAL A 113 -3.01 -4.98 -1.68
N ALA A 114 -3.08 -3.65 -1.79
CA ALA A 114 -2.51 -2.76 -0.80
C ALA A 114 -3.24 -2.83 0.55
N ALA A 115 -4.58 -2.95 0.54
CA ALA A 115 -5.38 -3.16 1.74
C ALA A 115 -5.00 -4.49 2.43
N ALA A 116 -4.94 -5.58 1.67
CA ALA A 116 -4.54 -6.90 2.19
C ALA A 116 -3.11 -6.88 2.79
N ALA A 117 -2.17 -6.15 2.18
CA ALA A 117 -0.82 -6.01 2.71
C ALA A 117 -0.78 -5.22 4.03
N MET A 118 -1.61 -4.17 4.17
CA MET A 118 -1.73 -3.41 5.42
C MET A 118 -2.33 -4.27 6.55
N GLU A 119 -3.41 -5.00 6.25
CA GLU A 119 -4.03 -5.94 7.20
C GLU A 119 -3.05 -7.03 7.64
N ALA A 120 -2.35 -7.67 6.71
CA ALA A 120 -1.34 -8.68 7.02
C ALA A 120 -0.17 -8.10 7.85
N GLY A 121 0.21 -6.84 7.63
CA GLY A 121 1.20 -6.14 8.46
C GLY A 121 0.72 -5.98 9.92
N VAL A 122 -0.54 -5.60 10.12
CA VAL A 122 -1.17 -5.54 11.44
C VAL A 122 -1.22 -6.90 12.12
N GLU A 123 -1.67 -7.93 11.40
CA GLU A 123 -1.72 -9.30 11.91
C GLU A 123 -0.34 -9.80 12.31
N ARG A 124 0.69 -9.47 11.51
CA ARG A 124 2.08 -9.82 11.80
C ARG A 124 2.57 -9.16 13.08
N ALA A 125 2.29 -7.87 13.30
CA ALA A 125 2.63 -7.18 14.54
C ALA A 125 1.93 -7.82 15.75
N ALA A 126 0.62 -8.06 15.63
CA ALA A 126 -0.17 -8.70 16.67
C ALA A 126 0.35 -10.11 17.03
N SER A 127 0.82 -10.88 16.04
CA SER A 127 1.39 -12.23 16.27
C SER A 127 2.65 -12.22 17.13
N ARG A 128 3.39 -11.09 17.16
CA ARG A 128 4.55 -10.89 18.05
C ARG A 128 4.18 -10.26 19.39
N GLY A 129 2.92 -9.91 19.59
CA GLY A 129 2.45 -9.16 20.76
C GLY A 129 2.70 -7.65 20.68
N ASP A 130 3.04 -7.11 19.50
CA ASP A 130 3.17 -5.68 19.30
C ASP A 130 1.78 -5.06 19.09
N GLU A 131 1.45 -3.98 19.81
CA GLU A 131 0.16 -3.27 19.68
C GLU A 131 0.06 -2.46 18.37
N ARG A 132 1.21 -2.15 17.74
CA ARG A 132 1.29 -1.29 16.56
C ARG A 132 2.16 -1.93 15.48
N ALA A 133 1.64 -1.96 14.26
CA ALA A 133 2.38 -2.35 13.07
C ALA A 133 3.44 -1.31 12.70
N ARG A 134 4.61 -1.79 12.27
CA ARG A 134 5.72 -0.97 11.77
C ARG A 134 5.85 -1.11 10.25
N GLY A 135 6.60 -0.23 9.60
CA GLY A 135 6.82 -0.31 8.16
C GLY A 135 7.45 -1.64 7.71
N VAL A 136 8.30 -2.24 8.54
CA VAL A 136 8.87 -3.57 8.27
C VAL A 136 7.82 -4.69 8.24
N ASP A 137 6.69 -4.54 8.94
CA ASP A 137 5.60 -5.52 8.93
C ASP A 137 4.85 -5.50 7.59
N VAL A 138 4.56 -4.29 7.09
CA VAL A 138 3.96 -4.09 5.78
C VAL A 138 4.93 -4.49 4.68
N LEU A 139 6.22 -4.18 4.81
CA LEU A 139 7.23 -4.64 3.84
C LEU A 139 7.30 -6.16 3.77
N ALA A 140 7.19 -6.86 4.91
CA ALA A 140 7.15 -8.33 4.93
C ALA A 140 5.91 -8.88 4.22
N ALA A 141 4.74 -8.26 4.43
CA ALA A 141 3.50 -8.62 3.74
C ALA A 141 3.59 -8.40 2.23
N LEU A 142 4.13 -7.26 1.80
CA LEU A 142 4.39 -6.97 0.38
C LEU A 142 5.33 -8.00 -0.24
N ALA A 143 6.43 -8.34 0.44
CA ALA A 143 7.40 -9.32 -0.06
C ALA A 143 6.86 -10.76 -0.12
N ALA A 144 5.77 -11.06 0.59
CA ALA A 144 5.12 -12.36 0.58
C ALA A 144 4.18 -12.55 -0.63
N ASP A 145 3.62 -11.48 -1.19
CA ASP A 145 2.79 -11.52 -2.39
C ASP A 145 3.64 -11.34 -3.64
N VAL A 146 4.00 -12.46 -4.28
CA VAL A 146 4.88 -12.47 -5.46
C VAL A 146 4.26 -11.83 -6.71
N GLU A 147 2.93 -11.66 -6.72
CA GLU A 147 2.21 -11.06 -7.85
C GLU A 147 1.99 -9.56 -7.67
N CYS A 148 2.23 -9.03 -6.46
CA CYS A 148 2.01 -7.61 -6.20
C CYS A 148 3.02 -6.72 -6.91
N ARG A 149 2.60 -5.49 -7.18
CA ARG A 149 3.44 -4.51 -7.87
C ARG A 149 4.74 -4.20 -7.13
N ALA A 150 4.71 -4.14 -5.80
CA ALA A 150 5.91 -3.89 -5.01
C ALA A 150 7.00 -4.93 -5.32
N VAL A 151 6.66 -6.21 -5.43
CA VAL A 151 7.61 -7.27 -5.76
C VAL A 151 8.15 -7.15 -7.19
N GLU A 152 7.32 -6.78 -8.16
CA GLU A 152 7.82 -6.47 -9.51
C GLU A 152 8.86 -5.34 -9.50
N VAL A 153 8.61 -4.29 -8.72
CA VAL A 153 9.53 -3.14 -8.59
C VAL A 153 10.84 -3.57 -7.94
N LEU A 154 10.74 -4.32 -6.83
CA LEU A 154 11.90 -4.87 -6.12
C LEU A 154 12.76 -5.70 -7.08
N GLY A 155 12.17 -6.63 -7.82
CA GLY A 155 12.87 -7.46 -8.79
C GLY A 155 13.52 -6.65 -9.93
N ARG A 156 12.80 -5.67 -10.50
CA ARG A 156 13.36 -4.82 -11.59
C ARG A 156 14.47 -3.88 -11.11
N ALA A 157 14.52 -3.55 -9.82
CA ALA A 157 15.62 -2.81 -9.21
C ALA A 157 16.81 -3.70 -8.77
N GLY A 158 16.73 -5.02 -9.01
CA GLY A 158 17.77 -5.99 -8.68
C GLY A 158 17.78 -6.41 -7.21
N VAL A 159 16.62 -6.36 -6.54
CA VAL A 159 16.46 -6.93 -5.20
C VAL A 159 16.22 -8.43 -5.30
N ASP A 160 16.95 -9.21 -4.51
CA ASP A 160 16.64 -10.61 -4.25
C ASP A 160 15.46 -10.68 -3.27
N VAL A 161 14.25 -10.82 -3.82
CA VAL A 161 13.00 -10.78 -3.06
C VAL A 161 12.89 -11.97 -2.11
N GLU A 162 13.40 -13.14 -2.48
CA GLU A 162 13.36 -14.31 -1.61
C GLU A 162 14.30 -14.14 -0.41
N ARG A 163 15.50 -13.60 -0.63
CA ARG A 163 16.39 -13.23 0.47
C ARG A 163 15.78 -12.14 1.37
N LEU A 164 15.15 -11.12 0.79
CA LEU A 164 14.46 -10.08 1.55
C LEU A 164 13.35 -10.69 2.42
N ARG A 165 12.53 -11.59 1.87
CA ARG A 165 11.47 -12.29 2.60
C ARG A 165 12.01 -13.12 3.74
N GLN A 166 13.12 -13.82 3.55
CA GLN A 166 13.78 -14.59 4.61
C GLN A 166 14.33 -13.70 5.73
N GLN A 167 14.84 -12.51 5.40
CA GLN A 167 15.34 -11.56 6.38
C GLN A 167 14.23 -10.91 7.21
N LEU A 168 13.06 -10.70 6.61
CA LEU A 168 11.91 -10.05 7.26
C LEU A 168 11.05 -11.00 8.10
N ASN A 169 11.22 -12.32 7.95
CA ASN A 169 10.40 -13.35 8.60
C ASN A 169 10.83 -13.68 10.03
#